data_AF-A0AAC8THA3-F1
#
_entry.id   AF-A0AAC8THA3-F1
#
_cell.length_a   1.000
_cell.length_b   1.000
_cell.length_c   1.000
_cell.angle_alpha   90.00
_cell.angle_beta   90.00
_cell.angle_gamma   90.00
#
_symmetry.space_group_name_H-M   'P 1'
#
loop_
_entity.id
_entity.type
_entity.pdbx_description
1 polymer ?
#
loop_
_entity_poly.entity_id
_entity_poly.type
_entity_poly.pdbx_seq_one_letter_code
_entity_poly.pdbx_strand_id
1 'polypeptide(L)'
;MNGKNFDALQLATRTLWEVKTDNFDTYSPFLRKQAVENQLPGLLYERELARACGFDFKVGVRSAAHKAALIARDDSLDVVVMDWC
;
A
#
# COMPACT_ATOMS: atom_id res chain seq x y z
N MET A 1 -20.30 -2.90 14.55
CA MET A 1 -18.88 -2.54 14.79
C MET A 1 -18.27 -2.19 13.46
N ASN A 2 -17.73 -0.98 13.30
CA ASN A 2 -17.15 -0.51 12.04
C ASN A 2 -15.63 -0.66 12.09
N GLY A 3 -15.13 -1.90 12.01
CA GLY A 3 -13.69 -2.18 11.94
C GLY A 3 -13.19 -2.19 10.50
N LYS A 4 -11.90 -1.89 10.30
CA LYS A 4 -11.19 -2.06 9.04
C LYS A 4 -10.31 -3.31 9.12
N ASN A 5 -10.39 -4.16 8.10
CA ASN A 5 -9.49 -5.29 7.92
C ASN A 5 -8.26 -4.87 7.11
N PHE A 6 -7.11 -5.38 7.53
CA PHE A 6 -5.82 -5.25 6.85
C PHE A 6 -5.40 -6.63 6.35
N ASP A 7 -4.56 -6.67 5.31
CA ASP A 7 -4.18 -7.94 4.66
C ASP A 7 -3.24 -8.78 5.53
N ALA A 8 -2.40 -8.15 6.35
CA ALA A 8 -1.55 -8.87 7.31
C ALA A 8 -1.20 -8.05 8.56
N LEU A 9 -0.85 -8.78 9.62
CA LEU A 9 -0.31 -8.28 10.88
C LEU A 9 1.05 -8.91 11.14
N GLN A 10 2.08 -8.07 11.27
CA GLN A 10 3.41 -8.47 11.71
C GLN A 10 3.64 -8.03 13.16
N LEU A 11 3.48 -8.96 14.10
CA LEU A 11 3.52 -8.67 15.54
C LEU A 11 4.88 -8.15 16.03
N ALA A 12 5.98 -8.70 15.49
CA ALA A 12 7.34 -8.37 15.93
C ALA A 12 7.68 -6.87 15.78
N THR A 13 7.12 -6.23 14.76
CA THR A 13 7.32 -4.80 14.45
C THR A 13 6.05 -3.98 14.66
N ARG A 14 4.97 -4.60 15.14
CA ARG A 14 3.63 -3.99 15.24
C ARG A 14 3.22 -3.29 13.93
N THR A 15 3.35 -3.99 12.81
CA THR A 15 3.05 -3.44 11.48
C THR A 15 1.80 -4.07 10.90
N LEU A 16 0.88 -3.23 10.43
CA LEU A 16 -0.25 -3.63 9.59
C LEU A 16 0.12 -3.42 8.11
N TRP A 17 -0.32 -4.35 7.27
CA TRP A 17 0.02 -4.36 5.86
C TRP A 17 -1.21 -4.29 4.99
N GLU A 18 -1.10 -3.54 3.90
CA GLU A 18 -2.00 -3.60 2.75
C GLU A 18 -1.18 -4.05 1.54
N VAL A 19 -1.62 -5.06 0.80
CA VAL A 19 -0.86 -5.74 -0.24
C VAL A 19 -1.55 -5.60 -1.58
N LYS A 20 -0.85 -5.04 -2.56
CA LYS A 20 -1.33 -4.90 -3.94
C LYS A 20 -0.72 -6.00 -4.80
N THR A 21 -1.56 -6.95 -5.20
CA THR A 21 -1.19 -8.10 -6.04
C THR A 21 -1.38 -7.85 -7.54
N ASP A 22 -1.78 -6.64 -7.92
CA ASP A 22 -1.97 -6.20 -9.31
C ASP A 22 -0.72 -6.45 -10.15
N ASN A 23 -0.91 -6.87 -11.40
CA ASN A 23 0.19 -6.95 -12.37
C ASN A 23 0.46 -5.58 -13.00
N PHE A 24 0.80 -4.60 -12.14
CA PHE A 24 0.90 -3.18 -12.46
C PHE A 24 1.81 -2.89 -13.67
N ASP A 25 2.84 -3.70 -13.87
CA ASP A 25 3.79 -3.54 -14.97
C ASP A 25 3.17 -3.81 -16.34
N THR A 26 2.09 -4.59 -16.41
CA THR A 26 1.36 -4.84 -17.65
C THR A 26 0.36 -3.74 -18.01
N TYR A 27 0.09 -2.82 -17.08
CA TYR A 27 -0.87 -1.76 -17.31
C TYR A 27 -0.33 -0.72 -18.29
N SER A 28 -1.23 -0.21 -19.15
CA SER A 28 -0.94 0.96 -19.97
C SER A 28 -0.64 2.18 -19.08
N PRO A 29 0.05 3.21 -19.59
CA PRO A 29 0.34 4.41 -18.80
C PRO A 29 -0.90 5.05 -18.17
N PHE A 30 -2.02 5.04 -18.89
CA PHE A 30 -3.31 5.52 -18.38
C PHE A 30 -3.80 4.69 -17.20
N LEU A 31 -3.79 3.35 -17.33
CA LEU A 31 -4.25 2.45 -16.27
C LEU A 31 -3.34 2.50 -15.03
N ARG A 32 -2.02 2.66 -15.20
CA ARG A 32 -1.09 2.87 -14.08
C ARG A 32 -1.44 4.12 -13.29
N LYS A 33 -1.70 5.23 -13.99
CA LYS A 33 -2.12 6.50 -13.37
C LYS A 33 -3.43 6.32 -12.60
N GLN A 34 -4.44 5.74 -13.23
CA GLN A 34 -5.75 5.56 -12.63
C GLN A 34 -5.71 4.61 -11.43
N ALA A 35 -4.94 3.52 -11.51
CA ALA A 35 -4.76 2.58 -10.40
C ALA A 35 -4.18 3.27 -9.16
N VAL A 36 -3.12 4.07 -9.33
CA VAL A 36 -2.53 4.84 -8.22
C VAL A 36 -3.51 5.87 -7.66
N GLU A 37 -4.21 6.61 -8.51
CA GLU A 37 -5.19 7.62 -8.08
C GLU A 37 -6.35 7.00 -7.29
N ASN A 38 -6.78 5.79 -7.66
CA ASN A 38 -7.83 5.06 -6.94
C ASN A 38 -7.32 4.46 -5.62
N GLN A 39 -6.08 3.99 -5.57
CA GLN A 39 -5.51 3.34 -4.39
C GLN A 39 -5.15 4.34 -3.29
N LEU A 40 -4.63 5.52 -3.66
CA LEU A 40 -4.02 6.46 -2.72
C LEU A 40 -4.94 6.89 -1.57
N PRO A 41 -6.21 7.29 -1.77
CA PRO A 41 -7.07 7.73 -0.68
C PRO A 41 -7.30 6.64 0.38
N GLY A 42 -7.46 5.38 -0.06
CA GLY A 42 -7.61 4.23 0.84
C GLY A 42 -6.35 4.00 1.65
N LEU A 43 -5.19 3.97 1.01
CA LEU A 43 -3.90 3.77 1.68
C LEU A 43 -3.60 4.85 2.73
N LEU A 44 -3.92 6.11 2.44
CA LEU A 44 -3.74 7.20 3.40
C LEU A 44 -4.69 7.07 4.59
N TYR A 45 -5.96 6.76 4.34
CA TYR A 45 -6.93 6.52 5.40
C TYR A 45 -6.53 5.34 6.30
N GLU A 46 -6.14 4.23 5.70
CA GLU A 46 -5.69 3.01 6.40
C GLU A 46 -4.44 3.26 7.24
N ARG A 47 -3.48 4.03 6.71
CA ARG A 47 -2.31 4.46 7.46
C ARG A 47 -2.67 5.26 8.70
N GLU A 48 -3.56 6.25 8.57
CA GLU A 48 -3.96 7.07 9.73
C GLU A 48 -4.72 6.24 10.77
N LEU A 49 -5.55 5.28 10.34
CA LEU A 49 -6.18 4.33 11.24
C LEU A 49 -5.16 3.45 11.98
N ALA A 50 -4.19 2.87 11.26
CA ALA A 50 -3.15 2.05 11.86
C ALA A 50 -2.35 2.84 12.90
N ARG A 51 -1.94 4.07 12.56
CA ARG A 51 -1.22 4.99 13.46
C ARG A 51 -2.03 5.36 14.70
N ALA A 52 -3.32 5.65 14.55
CA ALA A 52 -4.21 5.93 15.68
C ALA A 52 -4.34 4.74 16.65
N CYS A 53 -4.16 3.51 16.16
CA CYS A 53 -4.12 2.30 16.96
C CYS A 53 -2.71 1.90 17.45
N GLY A 54 -1.69 2.72 17.18
CA GLY A 54 -0.30 2.46 17.60
C GLY A 54 0.40 1.34 16.81
N PHE A 55 0.02 1.17 15.55
CA PHE A 55 0.70 0.29 14.58
C PHE A 55 1.43 1.11 13.52
N ASP A 56 2.54 0.56 13.03
CA ASP A 56 3.11 0.98 11.75
C ASP A 56 2.23 0.50 10.59
N PHE A 57 2.40 1.11 9.43
CA PHE A 57 1.67 0.75 8.21
C PHE A 57 2.63 0.64 7.03
N LYS A 58 2.55 -0.47 6.30
CA LYS A 58 3.35 -0.71 5.10
C LYS A 58 2.47 -1.16 3.94
N VAL A 59 2.87 -0.77 2.73
CA VAL A 59 2.22 -1.19 1.49
C VAL A 59 3.14 -2.17 0.76
N GLY A 60 2.67 -3.41 0.58
CA GLY A 60 3.35 -4.41 -0.25
C GLY A 60 2.95 -4.26 -1.72
N VAL A 61 3.91 -4.23 -2.63
CA VAL A 61 3.67 -4.22 -4.09
C VAL A 61 4.54 -5.25 -4.79
N ARG A 62 4.11 -5.71 -5.98
CA ARG A 62 4.84 -6.71 -6.77
C ARG A 62 6.01 -6.15 -7.58
N SER A 63 6.00 -4.86 -7.88
CA SER A 63 6.99 -4.28 -8.78
C SER A 63 7.57 -2.97 -8.29
N ALA A 64 8.82 -2.73 -8.68
CA ALA A 64 9.51 -1.46 -8.44
C ALA A 64 8.79 -0.27 -9.12
N ALA A 65 8.15 -0.50 -10.27
CA ALA A 65 7.41 0.54 -10.98
C ALA A 65 6.15 0.95 -10.20
N HIS A 66 5.43 0.01 -9.58
CA HIS A 66 4.29 0.33 -8.73
C HIS A 66 4.72 1.08 -7.47
N LYS A 67 5.80 0.64 -6.83
CA LYS A 67 6.42 1.37 -5.70
C LYS A 67 6.75 2.81 -6.08
N ALA A 68 7.48 3.00 -7.17
CA ALA A 68 7.87 4.33 -7.62
C ALA A 68 6.65 5.20 -7.92
N ALA A 69 5.59 4.65 -8.53
CA ALA A 69 4.39 5.39 -8.86
C ALA A 69 3.60 5.85 -7.62
N LEU A 70 3.53 5.03 -6.56
CA LEU A 70 2.91 5.41 -5.29
C LEU A 70 3.72 6.48 -4.56
N ILE A 71 5.03 6.28 -4.43
CA ILE A 71 5.95 7.23 -3.77
C ILE A 71 5.98 8.58 -4.49
N ALA A 72 5.90 8.59 -5.82
CA ALA A 72 5.82 9.83 -6.60
C ALA A 72 4.54 10.64 -6.34
N ARG A 73 3.47 10.01 -5.83
CA ARG A 73 2.24 10.71 -5.45
C ARG A 73 2.21 11.11 -3.99
N ASP A 74 2.75 10.27 -3.11
CA ASP A 74 2.86 10.56 -1.69
C ASP A 74 4.09 9.82 -1.13
N ASP A 75 5.13 10.59 -0.79
CA ASP A 75 6.40 10.08 -0.30
C ASP A 75 6.37 9.70 1.19
N SER A 76 5.24 9.96 1.87
CA SER A 76 5.03 9.56 3.26
C SER A 76 4.49 8.13 3.40
N LEU A 77 4.27 7.42 2.29
CA LEU A 77 3.97 5.99 2.27
C LEU A 77 5.25 5.15 2.43
N ASP A 78 5.22 4.12 3.28
CA ASP A 78 6.25 3.09 3.34
C ASP A 78 5.87 1.94 2.40
N VAL A 79 6.42 1.97 1.19
CA VAL A 79 6.12 0.98 0.13
C VAL A 79 7.28 0.02 -0.05
N VAL A 80 6.98 -1.28 0.04
CA VAL A 80 7.95 -2.38 -0.05
C VAL A 80 7.65 -3.23 -1.29
N VAL A 81 8.66 -3.48 -2.12
CA VAL A 81 8.55 -4.47 -3.18
C VAL A 81 8.72 -5.84 -2.55
N MET A 82 7.73 -6.72 -2.72
CA MET A 82 7.73 -8.06 -2.16
C MET A 82 8.14 -9.05 -3.24
N ASP A 83 9.30 -9.69 -3.04
CA ASP A 83 9.98 -10.60 -3.96
C ASP A 83 9.37 -12.00 -4.03
N TRP A 84 8.29 -12.25 -3.28
CA TRP A 84 7.59 -13.53 -3.16
C TRP A 84 6.14 -13.49 -3.65
N CYS A 85 5.75 -12.43 -4.38
CA CYS A 85 4.36 -12.17 -4.80
C CYS A 85 4.10 -12.36 -6.30
#